data_AF-A0A6N7LXW0-F1
#
_entry.id   AF-A0A6N7LXW0-F1
#
_cell.length_a   1.000
_cell.length_b   1.000
_cell.length_c   1.000
_cell.angle_alpha   90.00
_cell.angle_beta   90.00
_cell.angle_gamma   90.00
#
_symmetry.space_group_name_H-M   'P 1'
#
loop_
_entity.id
_entity.type
_entity.pdbx_description
1 polymer ?
#
loop_
_entity_poly.entity_id
_entity_poly.type
_entity_poly.pdbx_seq_one_letter_code
_entity_poly.pdbx_strand_id
1 'polypeptide(L)' 'MTKSLADMSRKEFVYECASRALAASFSNPAAKPSIASMVRDADKLWDELEEWDNTRQESSS' A
#
# COMPACT_ATOMS: atom_id res chain seq x y z
N MET A 1 -7.68 -2.74 16.92
CA MET A 1 -6.33 -2.15 16.86
C MET A 1 -5.88 -2.19 15.41
N THR A 2 -5.81 -1.05 14.74
CA THR A 2 -5.14 -0.94 13.45
C THR A 2 -3.64 -1.00 13.74
N LYS A 3 -2.95 -2.08 13.35
CA LYS A 3 -1.48 -2.08 13.32
C LYS A 3 -1.02 -0.86 12.50
N SER A 4 0.06 -0.21 12.92
CA SER A 4 0.70 0.79 12.07
C SER A 4 1.07 0.12 10.75
N LEU A 5 0.90 0.81 9.61
CA LEU A 5 1.31 0.28 8.31
C LEU A 5 2.82 -0.04 8.29
N ALA A 6 3.61 0.63 9.14
CA ALA A 6 5.02 0.38 9.34
C ALA A 6 5.33 -0.96 10.05
N ASP A 7 4.38 -1.53 10.79
CA ASP A 7 4.54 -2.80 11.51
C ASP A 7 3.93 -3.99 10.74
N MET A 8 3.37 -3.75 9.55
CA MET A 8 2.76 -4.79 8.73
C MET A 8 3.82 -5.48 7.87
N SER A 9 3.66 -6.77 7.64
CA SER A 9 4.45 -7.44 6.59
C SER A 9 4.05 -6.92 5.21
N ARG A 10 4.97 -6.94 4.22
CA ARG A 10 4.69 -6.57 2.82
C ARG A 10 3.38 -7.16 2.30
N LYS A 11 3.11 -8.43 2.61
CA LYS A 11 1.88 -9.11 2.20
C LYS A 11 0.63 -8.53 2.87
N GLU A 12 0.68 -8.22 4.16
CA GLU A 12 -0.43 -7.57 4.87
C GLU A 12 -0.69 -6.17 4.32
N PHE A 13 0.36 -5.38 4.08
CA PHE A 13 0.26 -4.04 3.49
C PHE A 13 -0.39 -4.07 2.11
N VAL A 14 0.11 -4.93 1.22
CA VAL A 14 -0.42 -5.08 -0.15
C VAL A 14 -1.89 -5.49 -0.10
N TYR A 15 -2.26 -6.41 0.80
CA TYR A 15 -3.64 -6.86 0.93
C TYR A 15 -4.56 -5.76 1.45
N GLU A 16 -4.15 -5.02 2.48
CA GLU A 16 -4.91 -3.88 3.03
C GLU A 16 -5.08 -2.76 2.00
N CYS A 17 -4.01 -2.38 1.30
CA CYS A 17 -4.05 -1.34 0.27
C CYS A 17 -4.93 -1.74 -0.92
N ALA A 18 -4.77 -2.97 -1.43
CA ALA A 18 -5.60 -3.47 -2.52
C ALA A 18 -7.09 -3.61 -2.10
N SER A 19 -7.36 -4.06 -0.87
CA SER A 19 -8.72 -4.17 -0.33
C SER A 19 -9.40 -2.80 -0.24
N ARG A 20 -8.68 -1.77 0.24
CA ARG A 20 -9.18 -0.39 0.31
C ARG A 20 -9.41 0.21 -1.08
N ALA A 21 -8.47 -0.02 -2.01
CA ALA A 21 -8.63 0.41 -3.40
C ALA A 21 -9.85 -0.24 -4.05
N LEU A 22 -10.05 -1.54 -3.82
CA LEU A 22 -11.21 -2.29 -4.29
C LEU A 22 -12.52 -1.76 -3.70
N ALA A 23 -12.56 -1.49 -2.38
CA ALA A 23 -13.72 -0.89 -1.72
C ALA A 23 -14.07 0.49 -2.32
N ALA A 24 -13.08 1.33 -2.57
CA ALA A 24 -13.28 2.63 -3.22
C ALA A 24 -13.79 2.49 -4.67
N SER A 25 -13.38 1.43 -5.36
CA SER A 25 -13.80 1.15 -6.73
C SER A 25 -15.29 0.85 -6.85
N PHE A 26 -15.87 0.16 -5.85
CA PHE A 26 -17.32 -0.03 -5.79
C PHE A 26 -18.10 1.26 -5.60
N SER A 27 -17.46 2.31 -5.07
CA SER A 27 -18.07 3.64 -4.91
C SER A 27 -18.01 4.48 -6.21
N ASN A 28 -17.24 4.04 -7.22
CA ASN A 28 -17.14 4.71 -8.52
C ASN A 28 -17.36 3.72 -9.68
N PRO A 29 -18.61 3.58 -10.17
CA PRO A 29 -18.96 2.64 -11.26
C PRO A 29 -18.23 2.90 -12.59
N ALA A 30 -17.69 4.11 -12.80
CA ALA A 30 -16.93 4.45 -14.00
C ALA A 30 -15.47 3.98 -13.93
N ALA A 31 -14.95 3.73 -12.72
CA ALA A 31 -13.63 3.16 -12.56
C ALA A 31 -13.71 1.66 -12.88
N LYS A 32 -12.88 1.21 -13.84
CA LYS A 32 -12.59 -0.22 -14.06
C LYS A 32 -11.19 -0.58 -13.56
N PRO A 33 -10.92 -0.46 -12.26
CA PRO A 33 -9.61 -0.81 -11.76
C PRO A 33 -9.49 -2.33 -11.71
N SER A 34 -8.42 -2.84 -12.31
CA SER A 34 -8.06 -4.25 -12.27
C SER A 34 -7.46 -4.58 -10.92
N ILE A 35 -7.89 -5.68 -10.29
CA ILE A 35 -7.27 -6.19 -9.06
C ILE A 35 -5.76 -6.38 -9.25
N ALA A 36 -5.34 -6.85 -10.43
CA ALA A 36 -3.92 -7.02 -10.74
C ALA A 36 -3.17 -5.68 -10.76
N SER A 37 -3.79 -4.59 -11.21
CA SER A 37 -3.21 -3.25 -11.14
C SER A 37 -3.13 -2.77 -9.69
N MET A 38 -4.22 -2.90 -8.92
CA MET A 38 -4.23 -2.48 -7.50
C MET A 38 -3.16 -3.18 -6.66
N VAL A 39 -2.97 -4.48 -6.87
CA VAL A 39 -1.95 -5.26 -6.16
C VAL A 39 -0.55 -4.81 -6.55
N ARG A 40 -0.28 -4.55 -7.84
CA ARG A 40 1.02 -4.03 -8.30
C ARG A 40 1.29 -2.62 -7.77
N ASP A 41 0.28 -1.76 -7.77
CA ASP A 41 0.41 -0.39 -7.26
C ASP A 41 0.68 -0.41 -5.76
N ALA A 42 -0.01 -1.27 -5.01
CA ALA A 42 0.23 -1.46 -3.58
C ALA A 42 1.63 -2.05 -3.29
N ASP A 43 2.13 -2.95 -4.13
CA ASP A 43 3.47 -3.52 -3.99
C ASP A 43 4.55 -2.48 -4.27
N LYS A 44 4.37 -1.62 -5.28
CA LYS A 44 5.25 -0.48 -5.54
C LYS A 44 5.25 0.56 -4.41
N LEU A 45 4.07 0.84 -3.84
CA LEU A 45 3.95 1.74 -2.69
C LEU A 45 4.69 1.22 -1.46
N TRP A 46 4.79 -0.11 -1.30
CA TRP A 46 5.59 -0.70 -0.25
C TRP A 46 7.08 -0.42 -0.44
N ASP A 47 7.60 -0.63 -1.66
CA ASP A 47 9.01 -0.35 -1.97
C ASP A 47 9.33 1.15 -1.74
N GLU A 48 8.45 2.07 -2.15
CA GLU A 48 8.59 3.51 -1.88
C GLU A 48 8.56 3.86 -0.38
N LEU A 49 7.77 3.13 0.41
CA LEU A 49 7.70 3.28 1.87
C LEU A 49 9.00 2.82 2.54
N GLU A 50 9.57 1.69 2.12
CA GLU A 50 10.86 1.21 2.61
C GLU A 50 11.99 2.18 2.27
N GLU A 51 12.03 2.71 1.04
CA GLU A 51 13.00 3.73 0.64
C GLU A 51 12.89 5.00 1.51
N TRP A 52 11.67 5.46 1.78
CA TRP A 52 11.41 6.62 2.63
C TRP A 52 11.81 6.40 4.09
N ASP A 53 11.54 5.23 4.65
CA ASP A 53 11.93 4.92 6.03
C ASP A 53 13.46 4.84 6.17
N ASN A 54 14.13 4.20 5.20
CA ASN A 54 15.59 4.12 5.16
C ASN A 54 16.25 5.51 5.06
N THR A 55 15.76 6.41 4.19
CA THR A 55 16.32 7.77 4.07
C THR A 55 16.16 8.59 5.35
N ARG A 56 15.11 8.35 6.13
CA ARG A 56 14.88 9.04 7.43
C ARG A 56 15.78 8.51 8.53
N GLN A 57 16.11 7.22 8.50
CA GLN A 57 17.10 6.63 9.41
C GLN A 57 18.51 7.15 9.12
N GLU A 58 18.89 7.29 7.84
CA GLU A 58 20.18 7.89 7.45
C GLU A 58 20.29 9.37 7.84
N SER A 59 19.19 10.12 7.80
CA SER A 59 19.17 11.54 8.20
C SER A 59 19.29 11.77 9.71
N SER A 60 19.17 10.71 10.52
CA SER A 60 19.26 10.75 11.98
C SER A 60 20.59 10.19 12.52
N SER A 61 21.54 9.85 11.63
CA SER A 61 22.88 9.31 11.95
C SER A 61 23.99 10.35 11.77
#